data_AF-A0A847WL90-F1
#
_entry.id   AF-A0A847WL90-F1
#
_cell.length_a   1.000
_cell.length_b   1.000
_cell.length_c   1.000
_cell.angle_alpha   90.00
_cell.angle_beta   90.00
_cell.angle_gamma   90.00
#
_symmetry.space_group_name_H-M   'P 1'
#
loop_
_entity.id
_entity.type
_entity.pdbx_description
1 polymer ?
#
loop_
_entity_poly.entity_id
_entity_poly.type
_entity_poly.pdbx_seq_one_letter_code
_entity_poly.pdbx_strand_id
1 'polypeptide(L)'
;MNKEFIRAQLDSLYDLLKQKAQELQEVVKLTRGQRVVLEQSKEAHFHELVKKKQKVMEEIQVIDHEFMQKYQQLRDLIVTESSIYGAEIQKLQQVIGQITDLMQLIYKEEKQIKELMQKQMKQMHERLRQVQYSPDYVAKIYKKQPPKRP
;
A
#
# COMPACT_ATOMS: atom_id res chain seq x y z
N MET A 1 -23.76 -24.05 -22.76
CA MET A 1 -22.84 -22.90 -22.97
C MET A 1 -21.68 -23.41 -23.81
N ASN A 2 -21.20 -22.65 -24.81
CA ASN A 2 -20.11 -23.11 -25.69
C ASN A 2 -18.79 -23.18 -24.89
N LYS A 3 -18.01 -24.27 -25.03
CA LYS A 3 -16.71 -24.45 -24.37
C LYS A 3 -15.73 -23.32 -24.68
N GLU A 4 -15.73 -22.82 -25.91
CA GLU A 4 -14.89 -21.68 -26.31
C GLU A 4 -15.28 -20.40 -25.59
N PHE A 5 -16.58 -20.20 -25.37
CA PHE A 5 -17.07 -19.04 -24.61
C PHE A 5 -16.61 -19.11 -23.15
N ILE A 6 -16.69 -20.29 -22.51
CA ILE A 6 -16.23 -20.46 -21.12
C ILE A 6 -14.72 -20.21 -21.00
N ARG A 7 -13.92 -20.73 -21.95
CA ARG A 7 -12.47 -20.43 -21.99
C ARG A 7 -12.18 -18.94 -22.08
N ALA A 8 -12.86 -18.24 -22.99
CA ALA A 8 -12.71 -16.79 -23.12
C ALA A 8 -13.07 -16.04 -21.82
N GLN A 9 -14.08 -16.51 -21.08
CA GLN A 9 -14.43 -15.92 -19.79
C GLN A 9 -13.37 -16.21 -18.70
N LEU A 10 -12.78 -17.41 -18.69
CA LEU A 10 -11.67 -17.75 -17.79
C LEU A 10 -10.40 -16.95 -18.10
N ASP A 11 -10.09 -16.75 -19.38
CA ASP A 11 -8.97 -15.89 -19.81
C ASP A 11 -9.23 -14.44 -19.38
N SER A 12 -10.47 -13.95 -19.49
CA SER A 12 -10.81 -12.62 -19.00
C SER A 12 -10.68 -12.47 -17.48
N LEU A 13 -11.00 -13.51 -16.69
CA LEU A 13 -10.72 -13.53 -15.25
C LEU A 13 -9.22 -13.50 -14.97
N TYR A 14 -8.44 -14.24 -15.76
CA TYR A 14 -6.99 -14.27 -15.64
C TYR A 14 -6.39 -12.88 -15.90
N ASP A 15 -6.86 -12.18 -16.92
CA ASP A 15 -6.41 -10.82 -17.23
C ASP A 15 -6.71 -9.83 -16.09
N LEU A 16 -7.90 -9.92 -15.48
CA LEU A 16 -8.25 -9.10 -14.30
C LEU A 16 -7.29 -9.37 -13.13
N LEU A 17 -7.02 -10.64 -12.82
CA LEU A 17 -6.07 -11.00 -11.76
C LEU A 17 -4.65 -10.53 -12.08
N LYS A 18 -4.23 -10.63 -13.34
CA LYS A 18 -2.92 -10.15 -13.78
C LYS A 18 -2.81 -8.63 -13.64
N GLN A 19 -3.86 -7.89 -13.99
CA GLN A 19 -3.93 -6.45 -13.79
C GLN A 19 -3.85 -6.11 -12.29
N LYS A 20 -4.61 -6.80 -11.43
CA LYS A 20 -4.51 -6.64 -9.98
C LYS A 20 -3.10 -6.88 -9.45
N ALA A 21 -2.42 -7.92 -9.94
CA ALA A 21 -1.03 -8.20 -9.55
C ALA A 21 -0.08 -7.06 -9.95
N GLN A 22 -0.29 -6.43 -11.10
CA GLN A 22 0.49 -5.25 -11.54
C GLN A 22 0.25 -4.05 -10.63
N GLU A 23 -1.01 -3.76 -10.29
CA GLU A 23 -1.31 -2.66 -9.37
C GLU A 23 -0.72 -2.90 -7.97
N LEU A 24 -0.77 -4.14 -7.46
CA LEU A 24 -0.14 -4.50 -6.19
C LEU A 24 1.38 -4.35 -6.23
N GLN A 25 2.04 -4.61 -7.36
CA GLN A 25 3.47 -4.32 -7.51
C GLN A 25 3.75 -2.81 -7.43
N GLU A 26 2.86 -1.97 -7.96
CA GLU A 26 2.98 -0.52 -7.82
C GLU A 26 2.77 -0.08 -6.37
N VAL A 27 1.81 -0.67 -5.64
CA VAL A 27 1.64 -0.45 -4.19
C VAL A 27 2.91 -0.80 -3.43
N VAL A 28 3.57 -1.92 -3.75
CA VAL A 28 4.88 -2.28 -3.14
C VAL A 28 5.92 -1.19 -3.39
N LYS A 29 6.06 -0.70 -4.63
CA LYS A 29 7.03 0.36 -4.96
C LYS A 29 6.73 1.66 -4.21
N LEU A 30 5.49 2.09 -4.20
CA LEU A 30 5.05 3.30 -3.49
C LEU A 30 5.30 3.19 -1.99
N THR A 31 5.04 2.02 -1.40
CA THR A 31 5.27 1.73 0.02
C THR A 31 6.78 1.77 0.34
N ARG A 32 7.62 1.16 -0.48
CA ARG A 32 9.09 1.28 -0.33
C ARG A 32 9.57 2.71 -0.50
N GLY A 33 9.00 3.47 -1.44
CA GLY A 33 9.28 4.89 -1.61
C GLY A 33 8.92 5.71 -0.36
N GLN A 34 7.76 5.42 0.26
CA GLN A 34 7.32 6.06 1.51
C GLN A 34 8.35 5.85 2.63
N ARG A 35 8.90 4.64 2.75
CA ARG A 35 9.98 4.35 3.70
C ARG A 35 11.22 5.23 3.46
N VAL A 36 11.72 5.28 2.23
CA VAL A 36 12.92 6.07 1.89
C VAL A 36 12.71 7.56 2.19
N VAL A 37 11.55 8.10 1.82
CA VAL A 37 11.21 9.50 2.05
C VAL A 37 11.08 9.82 3.54
N LEU A 38 10.54 8.89 4.33
CA LEU A 38 10.44 9.01 5.78
C LEU A 38 11.83 8.98 6.44
N GLU A 39 12.72 8.08 6.02
CA GLU A 39 14.11 8.03 6.48
C GLU A 39 14.88 9.33 6.18
N GLN A 40 14.52 10.03 5.11
CA GLN A 40 15.08 11.33 4.71
C GLN A 40 14.37 12.55 5.33
N SER A 41 13.37 12.35 6.19
CA SER A 41 12.57 13.43 6.81
C SER A 41 11.91 14.39 5.81
N LYS A 42 11.49 13.90 4.63
CA LYS A 42 10.86 14.69 3.57
C LYS A 42 9.32 14.56 3.61
N GLU A 43 8.69 15.14 4.62
CA GLU A 43 7.26 14.96 4.91
C GLU A 43 6.32 15.28 3.73
N ALA A 44 6.58 16.34 2.97
CA ALA A 44 5.75 16.72 1.82
C ALA A 44 5.69 15.61 0.74
N HIS A 45 6.83 14.98 0.45
CA HIS A 45 6.92 13.89 -0.53
C HIS A 45 6.23 12.63 -0.01
N PHE A 46 6.19 12.43 1.31
CA PHE A 46 5.52 11.29 1.91
C PHE A 46 4.00 11.37 1.66
N HIS A 47 3.41 12.55 1.85
CA HIS A 47 1.98 12.76 1.59
C HIS A 47 1.61 12.55 0.12
N GLU A 48 2.45 12.95 -0.83
CA GLU A 48 2.23 12.67 -2.25
C GLU A 48 2.21 11.17 -2.55
N LEU A 49 3.14 10.41 -1.97
CA LEU A 49 3.19 8.96 -2.14
C LEU A 49 1.97 8.27 -1.51
N VAL A 50 1.48 8.77 -0.37
CA VAL A 50 0.21 8.29 0.23
C VAL A 50 -0.96 8.51 -0.72
N LYS A 51 -1.10 9.71 -1.30
CA LYS A 51 -2.16 10.01 -2.25
C LYS A 51 -2.09 9.15 -3.51
N LYS A 52 -0.89 8.93 -4.06
CA LYS A 52 -0.69 8.04 -5.20
C LYS A 52 -1.08 6.60 -4.85
N LYS A 53 -0.65 6.10 -3.69
CA LYS A 53 -1.01 4.75 -3.22
C LYS A 53 -2.52 4.59 -3.07
N GLN A 54 -3.20 5.60 -2.53
CA GLN A 54 -4.65 5.58 -2.37
C GLN A 54 -5.39 5.41 -3.71
N LYS A 55 -4.96 6.12 -4.76
CA LYS A 55 -5.55 5.96 -6.11
C LYS A 55 -5.38 4.56 -6.68
N VAL A 56 -4.19 3.99 -6.55
CA VAL A 56 -3.92 2.60 -6.99
C VAL A 56 -4.80 1.61 -6.21
N MET A 57 -5.02 1.85 -4.92
CA MET A 57 -5.93 1.00 -4.11
C MET A 57 -7.38 1.10 -4.57
N GLU A 58 -7.83 2.28 -5.01
CA GLU A 58 -9.17 2.46 -5.60
C GLU A 58 -9.32 1.68 -6.91
N GLU A 59 -8.28 1.69 -7.77
CA GLU A 59 -8.25 0.88 -9.00
C GLU A 59 -8.30 -0.62 -8.70
N ILE A 60 -7.57 -1.09 -7.68
CA ILE A 60 -7.63 -2.49 -7.21
C ILE A 60 -9.06 -2.86 -6.78
N GLN A 61 -9.78 -1.97 -6.11
CA GLN A 61 -11.17 -2.22 -5.69
C GLN A 61 -12.12 -2.39 -6.89
N VAL A 62 -11.93 -1.60 -7.95
CA VAL A 62 -12.70 -1.75 -9.20
C VAL A 62 -12.42 -3.11 -9.83
N ILE A 63 -11.15 -3.49 -9.95
CA ILE A 63 -10.75 -4.80 -10.49
C ILE A 63 -11.35 -5.94 -9.67
N ASP A 64 -11.33 -5.84 -8.34
CA ASP A 64 -11.90 -6.85 -7.45
C ASP A 64 -13.42 -6.98 -7.63
N HIS A 65 -14.12 -5.86 -7.81
CA HIS A 65 -15.55 -5.89 -8.09
C HIS A 65 -15.85 -6.59 -9.42
N GLU A 66 -15.14 -6.22 -10.50
CA GLU A 66 -15.31 -6.82 -11.82
C GLU A 66 -14.98 -8.32 -11.81
N PHE A 67 -13.90 -8.71 -11.12
CA PHE A 67 -13.51 -10.11 -10.95
C PHE A 67 -14.63 -10.89 -10.25
N MET A 68 -15.16 -10.37 -9.14
CA MET A 68 -16.21 -11.05 -8.37
C MET A 68 -17.49 -11.25 -9.18
N GLN A 69 -17.90 -10.23 -9.96
CA GLN A 69 -19.09 -10.34 -10.83
C GLN A 69 -18.92 -11.47 -11.86
N LYS A 70 -17.77 -11.52 -12.55
CA LYS A 70 -17.49 -12.57 -13.54
C LYS A 70 -17.31 -13.94 -12.91
N TYR A 71 -16.61 -14.03 -11.78
CA TYR A 71 -16.36 -15.29 -11.11
C TYR A 71 -17.65 -15.93 -10.61
N GLN A 72 -18.59 -15.15 -10.06
CA GLN A 72 -19.88 -15.67 -9.62
C GLN A 72 -20.67 -16.38 -10.73
N GLN A 73 -20.57 -15.90 -11.97
CA GLN A 73 -21.23 -16.50 -13.13
C GLN A 73 -20.58 -17.81 -13.58
N LEU A 74 -19.29 -18.01 -13.29
CA LEU A 74 -18.50 -19.15 -13.73
C LEU A 74 -18.25 -20.18 -12.63
N ARG A 75 -18.51 -19.83 -11.37
CA ARG A 75 -18.15 -20.63 -10.19
C ARG A 75 -18.60 -22.08 -10.31
N ASP A 76 -19.88 -22.31 -10.59
CA ASP A 76 -20.45 -23.65 -10.63
C ASP A 76 -19.91 -24.48 -11.80
N LEU A 77 -19.60 -23.83 -12.93
CA LEU A 77 -18.98 -24.46 -14.10
C LEU A 77 -17.52 -24.85 -13.83
N ILE A 78 -16.76 -23.99 -13.15
CA ILE A 78 -15.37 -24.26 -12.76
C ILE A 78 -15.30 -25.48 -11.83
N VAL A 79 -16.26 -25.62 -10.92
CA VAL A 79 -16.30 -26.74 -9.96
C VAL A 79 -16.72 -28.05 -10.63
N THR A 80 -17.75 -28.01 -11.48
CA THR A 80 -18.33 -29.22 -12.07
C THR A 80 -17.57 -29.73 -13.31
N GLU A 81 -16.92 -28.86 -14.07
CA GLU A 81 -16.18 -29.18 -15.30
C GLU A 81 -14.65 -28.99 -15.16
N SER A 82 -14.12 -29.09 -13.94
CA SER A 82 -12.69 -28.82 -13.64
C SER A 82 -11.70 -29.62 -14.50
N SER A 83 -12.05 -30.83 -14.94
CA SER A 83 -11.22 -31.66 -15.83
C SER A 83 -11.07 -31.09 -17.24
N ILE A 84 -12.01 -30.26 -17.69
CA ILE A 84 -12.03 -29.66 -19.04
C ILE A 84 -11.20 -28.38 -19.09
N TYR A 85 -11.18 -27.62 -18.00
CA TYR A 85 -10.54 -26.29 -17.90
C TYR A 85 -9.33 -26.27 -16.95
N GLY A 86 -8.73 -27.43 -16.69
CA GLY A 86 -7.68 -27.57 -15.68
C GLY A 86 -6.47 -26.65 -15.91
N ALA A 87 -6.08 -26.43 -17.16
CA ALA A 87 -4.95 -25.55 -17.50
C ALA A 87 -5.23 -24.08 -17.18
N GLU A 88 -6.43 -23.60 -17.51
CA GLU A 88 -6.91 -22.25 -17.24
C GLU A 88 -7.05 -22.02 -15.73
N ILE A 89 -7.62 -23.00 -15.00
CA ILE A 89 -7.74 -22.96 -13.54
C ILE A 89 -6.35 -22.90 -12.88
N GLN A 90 -5.38 -23.68 -13.37
CA GLN A 90 -4.02 -23.65 -12.84
C GLN A 90 -3.36 -22.27 -13.04
N LYS A 91 -3.57 -21.61 -14.18
CA LYS A 91 -3.08 -20.24 -14.41
C LYS A 91 -3.69 -19.24 -13.43
N LEU A 92 -5.00 -19.31 -13.18
CA LEU A 92 -5.69 -18.47 -12.20
C LEU A 92 -5.09 -18.68 -10.80
N GLN A 93 -4.91 -19.94 -10.39
CA GLN A 93 -4.31 -20.28 -9.09
C GLN A 93 -2.89 -19.74 -8.93
N GLN A 94 -2.07 -19.81 -10.00
CA GLN A 94 -0.72 -19.27 -9.99
C GLN A 94 -0.69 -17.76 -9.73
N VAL A 95 -1.55 -17.00 -10.42
CA VAL A 95 -1.63 -15.53 -10.24
C VAL A 95 -2.19 -15.19 -8.86
N ILE A 96 -3.15 -15.97 -8.34
CA ILE A 96 -3.64 -15.80 -6.96
C ILE A 96 -2.50 -15.97 -5.97
N GLY A 97 -1.63 -16.97 -6.14
CA GLY A 97 -0.43 -17.14 -5.31
C GLY A 97 0.47 -15.89 -5.33
N GLN A 98 0.75 -15.35 -6.52
CA GLN A 98 1.53 -14.12 -6.66
C GLN A 98 0.88 -12.92 -5.96
N ILE A 99 -0.44 -12.76 -6.09
CA ILE A 99 -1.21 -11.73 -5.39
C ILE A 99 -1.07 -11.90 -3.87
N THR A 100 -1.17 -13.13 -3.36
CA THR A 100 -0.98 -13.43 -1.93
C THR A 100 0.41 -13.02 -1.45
N ASP A 101 1.46 -13.35 -2.19
CA ASP A 101 2.84 -12.99 -1.86
C ASP A 101 3.01 -11.46 -1.83
N LEU A 102 2.45 -10.75 -2.81
CA LEU A 102 2.48 -9.28 -2.86
C LEU A 102 1.75 -8.65 -1.67
N MET A 103 0.59 -9.17 -1.29
CA MET A 103 -0.15 -8.67 -0.11
C MET A 103 0.64 -8.86 1.18
N GLN A 104 1.29 -10.01 1.37
CA GLN A 104 2.15 -10.25 2.53
C GLN A 104 3.35 -9.30 2.55
N LEU A 105 3.95 -9.05 1.39
CA LEU A 105 5.05 -8.11 1.26
C LEU A 105 4.61 -6.67 1.62
N ILE A 106 3.47 -6.21 1.09
CA ILE A 106 2.90 -4.90 1.42
C ILE A 106 2.67 -4.80 2.94
N TYR A 107 2.02 -5.79 3.55
CA TYR A 107 1.76 -5.80 4.99
C TYR A 107 3.05 -5.66 5.81
N LYS A 108 4.10 -6.40 5.43
CA LYS A 108 5.41 -6.34 6.09
C LYS A 108 6.05 -4.95 5.97
N GLU A 109 6.04 -4.38 4.77
CA GLU A 109 6.65 -3.06 4.51
C GLU A 109 5.87 -1.94 5.23
N GLU A 110 4.53 -1.98 5.22
CA GLU A 110 3.68 -1.02 5.92
C GLU A 110 3.87 -1.07 7.45
N LYS A 111 4.03 -2.28 8.00
CA LYS A 111 4.37 -2.45 9.42
C LYS A 111 5.69 -1.75 9.76
N GLN A 112 6.73 -1.92 8.93
CA GLN A 112 8.03 -1.27 9.13
C GLN A 112 7.93 0.25 9.03
N ILE A 113 7.15 0.78 8.08
CA ILE A 113 6.91 2.23 7.94
C ILE A 113 6.23 2.78 9.18
N LYS A 114 5.20 2.09 9.68
CA LYS A 114 4.48 2.50 10.89
C LYS A 114 5.41 2.55 12.11
N GLU A 115 6.25 1.54 12.28
CA GLU A 115 7.25 1.50 13.36
C GLU A 115 8.26 2.67 13.22
N LEU A 116 8.73 2.96 12.01
CA LEU A 116 9.64 4.07 11.74
C LEU A 116 8.99 5.43 12.05
N MET A 117 7.73 5.64 11.65
CA MET A 117 6.97 6.85 11.97
C MET A 117 6.84 7.05 13.48
N GLN A 118 6.46 6.00 14.21
CA GLN A 118 6.33 6.05 15.66
C GLN A 118 7.67 6.40 16.33
N LYS A 119 8.78 5.84 15.84
CA LYS A 119 10.12 6.15 16.34
C LYS A 119 10.48 7.63 16.11
N GLN A 120 10.27 8.15 14.90
CA GLN A 120 10.54 9.56 14.59
C GLN A 120 9.68 10.51 15.44
N MET A 121 8.39 10.19 15.63
CA MET A 121 7.52 10.98 16.50
C MET A 121 8.02 10.99 17.95
N LYS A 122 8.42 9.84 18.51
CA LYS A 122 8.98 9.79 19.88
C LYS A 122 10.22 10.66 20.02
N GLN A 123 11.15 10.57 19.08
CA GLN A 123 12.36 11.41 19.06
C GLN A 123 12.02 12.90 18.96
N MET A 124 11.02 13.27 18.17
CA MET A 124 10.53 14.65 18.09
C MET A 124 9.98 15.13 19.44
N HIS A 125 9.15 14.33 20.12
CA HIS A 125 8.60 14.67 21.44
C HIS A 125 9.70 14.82 22.51
N GLU A 126 10.71 13.94 22.50
CA GLU A 126 11.86 14.04 23.41
C GLU A 126 12.66 15.33 23.18
N ARG A 127 12.91 15.71 21.92
CA ARG A 127 13.54 16.99 21.58
C ARG A 127 12.74 18.18 22.07
N LEU A 128 11.41 18.17 21.88
CA LEU A 128 10.53 19.24 22.37
C LEU A 128 10.56 19.37 23.90
N ARG A 129 10.59 18.25 24.63
CA ARG A 129 10.77 18.27 26.09
C ARG A 129 12.12 18.89 26.46
N GLN A 130 13.23 18.47 25.84
CA GLN A 130 14.55 19.03 26.14
C GLN A 130 14.64 20.54 25.88
N VAL A 131 13.96 21.05 24.84
CA VAL A 131 13.85 22.49 24.57
C VAL A 131 13.08 23.22 25.67
N GLN A 132 11.97 22.65 26.17
CA GLN A 132 11.20 23.23 27.28
C GLN A 132 11.97 23.22 28.61
N TYR A 133 12.86 22.25 28.84
CA TYR A 133 13.65 22.11 30.06
C TYR A 133 15.04 22.77 30.01
N SER A 134 15.41 23.50 28.94
CA SER A 134 16.70 24.19 28.86
C SER A 134 16.57 25.68 29.28
N PRO A 135 16.83 26.03 30.56
CA PRO A 135 16.83 27.42 31.02
C PRO A 135 17.84 28.32 30.28
N ASP A 136 18.89 27.75 29.69
CA ASP A 136 19.90 28.50 28.93
C ASP A 136 19.36 29.09 27.61
N TYR A 137 18.39 28.43 26.96
CA TYR A 137 17.77 28.97 25.74
C TYR A 137 16.86 30.18 26.05
N VAL A 138 16.11 30.07 27.15
CA VAL A 138 15.27 31.17 27.67
C VAL A 138 16.15 32.34 28.12
N ALA A 139 17.22 32.08 28.88
CA ALA A 139 18.17 33.11 29.32
C ALA A 139 18.87 33.85 28.16
N LYS A 140 19.14 33.17 27.04
CA LYS A 140 19.71 33.78 25.82
C LYS A 140 18.75 34.72 25.09
N ILE A 141 17.44 34.47 25.15
CA ILE A 141 16.41 35.32 24.55
C ILE A 141 16.22 36.58 25.42
N TYR A 142 16.15 36.43 26.75
CA TYR A 142 15.98 37.55 27.67
C TYR A 142 17.24 38.43 27.80
N LYS A 143 18.46 37.89 27.63
CA LYS A 143 19.70 38.71 27.58
C LYS A 143 19.83 39.60 26.34
N LYS A 144 19.05 39.36 25.28
CA LYS A 144 19.13 40.11 24.00
C LYS A 144 18.14 41.26 23.88
N GLN A 145 17.29 41.49 24.88
CA GLN A 145 16.44 42.68 24.92
C GLN A 145 16.92 43.59 26.08
N PRO A 146 17.46 44.80 25.79
CA PRO A 146 17.72 45.75 26.86
C PRO A 146 16.40 46.14 27.52
N PRO A 147 16.39 46.38 28.85
CA PRO A 147 15.18 46.75 29.55
C PRO A 147 14.62 48.05 28.96
N LYS A 148 13.42 47.98 28.37
CA LYS A 148 12.64 49.19 28.16
C LYS A 148 12.15 49.66 29.52
N ARG A 149 12.67 50.81 29.97
CA ARG A 149 12.03 51.68 30.95
C ARG A 149 12.10 53.11 30.44
N PRO A 150 11.17 53.99 30.85
CA PRO A 150 9.82 53.77 31.37
C PRO A 150 8.77 53.85 30.26
#